data_AF-A0A3B9Y905-F1
#
_entry.id   AF-A0A3B9Y905-F1
#
_cell.length_a   1.000
_cell.length_b   1.000
_cell.length_c   1.000
_cell.angle_alpha   90.00
_cell.angle_beta   90.00
_cell.angle_gamma   90.00
#
_symmetry.space_group_name_H-M   'P 1'
#
loop_
_entity.id
_entity.type
_entity.pdbx_description
1 polymer ?
#
loop_
_entity_poly.entity_id
_entity_poly.type
_entity_poly.pdbx_seq_one_letter_code
_entity_poly.pdbx_strand_id
1 'polypeptide(L)'
;MIDIPLLIRDLVIFLLVALIVNLISGKLSVPYTLGLVIVGLFIGLFGLAPEAQLTPDLVLFVFLPALLFEGAWSAKFSLLRENWRTIFFLAGPGLLLSLVIIAVALHALDQLDWATALLLAAILSPTDPVAVLGLFRQLHVNEQLSSIVEGESLFNDG
;
A
#
# COMPACT_ATOMS: atom_id res chain seq x y z
N MET A 1 15.98 17.24 -20.67
CA MET A 1 14.55 17.32 -21.08
C MET A 1 13.99 15.92 -20.91
N ILE A 2 12.82 15.76 -20.29
CA ILE A 2 12.16 14.46 -20.21
C ILE A 2 11.65 14.12 -21.61
N ASP A 3 12.13 13.02 -22.19
CA ASP A 3 11.65 12.55 -23.48
C ASP A 3 10.24 11.97 -23.32
N ILE A 4 9.24 12.81 -23.58
CA ILE A 4 7.81 12.47 -23.50
C ILE A 4 7.48 11.12 -24.18
N PRO A 5 8.04 10.78 -25.36
CA PRO A 5 7.79 9.48 -26.00
C PRO A 5 8.29 8.28 -25.17
N LEU A 6 9.42 8.40 -24.48
CA LEU A 6 9.96 7.33 -23.63
C LEU A 6 9.09 7.15 -22.39
N LEU A 7 8.64 8.24 -21.77
CA LEU A 7 7.75 8.20 -20.62
C LEU A 7 6.42 7.51 -20.96
N ILE A 8 5.81 7.84 -22.09
CA ILE A 8 4.55 7.22 -22.54
C ILE A 8 4.77 5.73 -22.80
N ARG A 9 5.85 5.36 -23.49
CA ARG A 9 6.19 3.96 -23.76
C ARG A 9 6.30 3.16 -22.45
N ASP A 10 7.05 3.67 -21.49
CA ASP A 10 7.32 2.97 -20.24
C ASP A 10 6.05 2.86 -19.39
N LEU A 11 5.21 3.90 -19.35
CA LEU A 11 3.90 3.85 -18.70
C LEU A 11 2.98 2.80 -19.33
N VAL A 12 2.96 2.71 -20.67
CA VAL A 12 2.18 1.70 -21.39
C VAL A 12 2.69 0.29 -21.08
N ILE A 13 4.01 0.09 -21.02
CA ILE A 13 4.61 -1.20 -20.63
C ILE A 13 4.18 -1.57 -19.21
N PHE A 14 4.29 -0.65 -18.25
CA PHE A 14 3.85 -0.90 -16.87
C PHE A 14 2.36 -1.25 -16.80
N LEU A 15 1.50 -0.54 -17.54
CA LEU A 15 0.07 -0.81 -17.59
C LEU A 15 -0.24 -2.18 -18.19
N LEU A 16 0.46 -2.58 -19.25
CA LEU A 16 0.31 -3.90 -19.87
C LEU A 16 0.75 -5.02 -18.93
N VAL A 17 1.88 -4.85 -18.24
CA VAL A 17 2.35 -5.81 -17.23
C VAL A 17 1.33 -5.92 -16.10
N ALA A 18 0.86 -4.79 -15.56
CA ALA A 18 -0.19 -4.74 -14.54
C ALA A 18 -1.46 -5.47 -15.00
N LEU A 19 -1.92 -5.24 -16.24
CA LEU A 19 -3.09 -5.92 -16.79
C LEU A 19 -2.90 -7.44 -16.87
N ILE A 20 -1.75 -7.90 -17.37
CA ILE A 20 -1.43 -9.32 -17.47
C ILE A 20 -1.42 -9.96 -16.07
N VAL A 21 -0.77 -9.31 -15.10
CA VAL A 21 -0.72 -9.79 -13.71
C VAL A 21 -2.11 -9.85 -13.10
N ASN A 22 -2.98 -8.87 -13.35
CA ASN A 22 -4.36 -8.88 -12.87
C ASN A 22 -5.16 -10.06 -13.43
N LEU A 23 -5.06 -10.32 -14.74
CA LEU A 23 -5.75 -11.43 -15.40
C LEU A 23 -5.28 -12.81 -14.89
N ILE A 24 -3.98 -12.96 -14.64
CA ILE A 24 -3.39 -14.20 -14.12
C ILE A 24 -3.76 -14.39 -12.64
N SER A 25 -3.64 -13.34 -11.83
CA SER A 25 -3.98 -13.36 -10.41
C SER A 25 -5.45 -13.75 -10.19
N GLY A 26 -6.36 -13.23 -11.02
CA GLY A 26 -7.78 -13.60 -10.99
C GLY A 26 -8.04 -15.08 -11.25
N LYS A 27 -7.21 -15.75 -12.07
CA LYS A 27 -7.32 -17.20 -12.34
C LYS A 27 -6.72 -18.07 -11.23
N LEU A 28 -5.68 -17.58 -10.55
CA LEU A 28 -4.98 -18.29 -9.48
C LEU A 28 -5.59 -18.05 -8.09
N SER A 29 -6.61 -17.18 -7.98
CA SER A 29 -7.23 -16.76 -6.71
C SER A 29 -6.25 -16.11 -5.71
N VAL A 30 -5.15 -15.54 -6.20
CA VAL A 30 -4.14 -14.84 -5.38
C VAL A 30 -4.39 -13.32 -5.45
N PRO A 31 -4.17 -12.56 -4.36
CA PRO A 31 -4.20 -11.10 -4.40
C PRO A 31 -3.29 -10.52 -5.48
N TYR A 32 -3.84 -9.60 -6.29
CA TYR A 32 -3.13 -8.95 -7.40
C TYR A 32 -1.84 -8.24 -6.97
N THR A 33 -1.83 -7.62 -5.79
CA THR A 33 -0.66 -6.91 -5.24
C THR A 33 0.53 -7.84 -5.04
N LEU A 34 0.32 -9.07 -4.58
CA LEU A 34 1.38 -10.07 -4.46
C LEU A 34 1.95 -10.45 -5.84
N GLY A 35 1.07 -10.60 -6.83
CA GLY A 35 1.48 -10.84 -8.21
C GLY A 35 2.37 -9.72 -8.76
N LEU A 36 2.01 -8.46 -8.49
CA LEU A 36 2.82 -7.31 -8.88
C LEU A 36 4.19 -7.30 -8.22
N VAL A 37 4.28 -7.60 -6.91
CA VAL A 37 5.55 -7.64 -6.19
C VAL A 37 6.47 -8.72 -6.77
N ILE A 38 5.94 -9.91 -7.04
CA ILE A 38 6.70 -11.02 -7.62
C ILE A 38 7.23 -10.61 -9.01
N VAL A 39 6.35 -10.10 -9.88
CA VAL A 39 6.76 -9.69 -11.24
C VAL A 39 7.74 -8.52 -11.22
N GLY A 40 7.53 -7.53 -10.35
CA GLY A 40 8.46 -6.42 -10.15
C GLY A 40 9.83 -6.88 -9.68
N LEU A 41 9.87 -7.84 -8.75
CA LEU A 41 11.11 -8.48 -8.29
C LEU A 41 11.84 -9.20 -9.44
N PHE A 42 11.11 -9.96 -10.26
CA PHE A 42 11.67 -10.59 -11.46
C PHE A 42 12.24 -9.54 -12.43
N ILE A 43 11.48 -8.50 -12.77
CA ILE A 43 11.92 -7.43 -13.66
C ILE A 43 13.20 -6.77 -13.12
N GLY A 44 13.25 -6.49 -11.82
CA GLY A 44 14.41 -5.88 -11.15
C GLY A 44 15.64 -6.78 -11.13
N LEU A 45 15.49 -8.06 -10.76
CA LEU A 45 16.60 -9.02 -10.70
C LEU A 45 17.25 -9.29 -12.06
N PHE A 46 16.44 -9.28 -13.13
CA PHE A 46 16.93 -9.52 -14.49
C PHE A 46 17.31 -8.23 -15.23
N GLY A 47 17.24 -7.07 -14.59
CA GLY A 47 17.59 -5.79 -15.21
C GLY A 47 16.70 -5.42 -16.39
N LEU A 48 15.46 -5.91 -16.40
CA LEU A 48 14.46 -5.66 -17.45
C LEU A 48 13.65 -4.38 -17.18
N ALA A 49 14.06 -3.60 -16.17
CA ALA A 49 13.37 -2.40 -15.75
C ALA A 49 13.43 -1.33 -16.85
N PRO A 50 12.31 -0.65 -17.14
CA PRO A 50 12.30 0.50 -18.03
C PRO A 50 13.21 1.64 -17.51
N GLU A 51 13.61 2.54 -18.41
CA GLU A 51 14.52 3.65 -18.09
C GLU A 51 13.85 4.74 -17.24
N ALA A 52 12.51 4.80 -17.25
CA ALA A 52 11.75 5.72 -16.41
C ALA A 52 12.03 5.47 -14.91
N GLN A 53 12.67 6.45 -14.27
CA GLN A 53 12.94 6.42 -12.84
C GLN A 53 11.74 6.96 -12.05
N LEU A 54 11.24 6.17 -11.10
CA LEU A 54 10.29 6.64 -10.10
C LEU A 54 11.02 7.54 -9.10
N THR A 55 10.73 8.85 -9.18
CA THR A 55 11.27 9.82 -8.21
C THR A 55 10.34 9.95 -7.01
N PRO A 56 10.88 10.25 -5.81
CA PRO A 56 10.05 10.52 -4.63
C PRO A 56 9.01 11.63 -4.88
N ASP A 57 9.37 12.67 -5.64
CA ASP A 57 8.46 13.76 -5.97
C ASP A 57 7.25 13.29 -6.78
N LEU A 58 7.45 12.38 -7.75
CA LEU A 58 6.33 11.80 -8.50
C LEU A 58 5.42 10.98 -7.58
N VAL A 59 6.00 10.20 -6.66
CA VAL A 59 5.22 9.42 -5.70
C VAL A 59 4.42 10.34 -4.79
N LEU A 60 5.06 11.32 -4.16
CA LEU A 60 4.45 12.20 -3.16
C LEU A 60 3.44 13.19 -3.74
N PHE A 61 3.71 13.76 -4.93
CA PHE A 61 2.88 14.83 -5.49
C PHE A 61 1.90 14.37 -6.56
N VAL A 62 2.08 13.20 -7.17
CA VAL A 62 1.21 12.71 -8.25
C VAL A 62 0.45 11.46 -7.80
N PHE A 63 1.16 10.42 -7.38
CA PHE A 63 0.53 9.14 -7.05
C PHE A 63 -0.19 9.16 -5.70
N LEU A 64 0.48 9.57 -4.63
CA LEU A 64 -0.08 9.57 -3.28
C LEU A 64 -1.38 10.37 -3.18
N PRO A 65 -1.50 11.62 -3.70
CA PRO A 65 -2.74 12.37 -3.58
C PRO A 65 -3.88 11.74 -4.39
N ALA A 66 -3.58 11.16 -5.55
CA ALA A 66 -4.59 10.46 -6.36
C ALA A 66 -5.09 9.19 -5.68
N LEU A 67 -4.20 8.41 -5.05
CA LEU A 67 -4.53 7.19 -4.31
C LEU A 67 -5.35 7.50 -3.05
N LEU A 68 -4.93 8.48 -2.25
CA LEU A 68 -5.67 8.91 -1.05
C LEU A 68 -7.05 9.47 -1.41
N PHE A 69 -7.15 10.22 -2.51
CA PHE A 69 -8.44 10.72 -3.00
C PHE A 69 -9.37 9.59 -3.42
N GLU A 70 -8.88 8.59 -4.17
CA GLU A 70 -9.67 7.45 -4.61
C GLU A 70 -10.20 6.64 -3.41
N GLY A 71 -9.33 6.34 -2.44
CA GLY A 71 -9.72 5.62 -1.23
C GLY A 71 -10.72 6.41 -0.37
N ALA A 72 -10.52 7.72 -0.22
CA ALA A 72 -11.48 8.56 0.50
C ALA A 72 -12.83 8.64 -0.23
N TRP A 73 -12.82 8.58 -1.56
CA TRP A 73 -14.02 8.63 -2.40
C TRP A 73 -14.79 7.30 -2.43
N SER A 74 -14.11 6.16 -2.37
CA SER A 74 -14.73 4.83 -2.32
C SER A 74 -15.36 4.51 -0.97
N ALA A 75 -14.89 5.16 0.10
CA ALA A 75 -15.29 4.84 1.45
C ALA A 75 -16.77 5.17 1.75
N LYS A 76 -17.46 4.21 2.39
CA LYS A 76 -18.86 4.38 2.80
C LYS A 76 -18.95 5.21 4.08
N PHE A 77 -19.14 6.53 3.94
CA PHE A 77 -19.19 7.47 5.06
C PHE A 77 -20.14 7.07 6.21
N SER A 78 -21.29 6.45 5.90
CA SER A 78 -22.22 5.97 6.93
C SER A 78 -21.62 4.90 7.83
N LEU A 79 -20.88 3.94 7.25
CA LEU A 79 -20.22 2.85 7.98
C LEU A 79 -18.98 3.35 8.72
N LEU A 80 -18.23 4.28 8.12
CA LEU A 80 -17.10 4.95 8.81
C LEU A 80 -17.59 5.68 10.06
N ARG A 81 -18.70 6.42 9.96
CA ARG A 81 -19.27 7.15 11.10
C ARG A 81 -19.76 6.21 12.20
N GLU A 82 -20.37 5.08 11.83
CA GLU A 82 -20.81 4.06 12.78
C GLU A 82 -19.62 3.43 13.53
N ASN A 83 -18.51 3.20 12.83
CA ASN A 83 -17.32 2.52 13.36
C ASN A 83 -16.16 3.46 13.76
N TRP A 84 -16.40 4.78 13.77
CA TRP A 84 -15.37 5.81 13.97
C TRP A 84 -14.48 5.55 15.19
N ARG A 85 -15.06 5.08 16.30
CA ARG A 85 -14.30 4.79 17.52
C ARG A 85 -13.25 3.71 17.28
N THR A 86 -13.64 2.60 16.67
CA THR A 86 -12.74 1.48 16.38
C THR A 86 -11.63 1.92 15.43
N ILE A 87 -12.00 2.63 14.35
CA ILE A 87 -11.06 3.16 13.37
C ILE A 87 -10.04 4.09 14.04
N PHE A 88 -10.52 5.04 14.85
CA PHE A 88 -9.66 5.97 15.58
C PHE A 88 -8.69 5.26 16.53
N PHE A 89 -9.15 4.24 17.26
CA PHE A 89 -8.29 3.48 18.17
C PHE A 89 -7.22 2.66 17.43
N LEU A 90 -7.54 2.15 16.23
CA LEU A 90 -6.59 1.42 15.40
C LEU A 90 -5.57 2.38 14.74
N ALA A 91 -6.06 3.39 14.02
CA ALA A 91 -5.22 4.31 13.25
C ALA A 91 -4.42 5.31 14.12
N GLY A 92 -4.86 5.60 15.35
CA GLY A 92 -4.15 6.48 16.28
C GLY A 92 -3.31 5.70 17.29
N PRO A 93 -3.86 5.34 18.46
CA PRO A 93 -3.13 4.61 19.49
C PRO A 93 -2.53 3.27 19.03
N GLY A 94 -3.26 2.51 18.21
CA GLY A 94 -2.79 1.24 17.66
C GLY A 94 -1.56 1.42 16.78
N LEU A 95 -1.56 2.44 15.92
CA LEU A 95 -0.41 2.82 15.10
C LEU A 95 0.80 3.21 15.95
N LEU A 96 0.62 4.08 16.95
CA LEU A 96 1.70 4.47 17.85
C LEU A 96 2.28 3.27 18.60
N LEU A 97 1.42 2.35 19.03
CA LEU A 97 1.85 1.13 19.69
C LEU A 97 2.66 0.24 18.73
N SER A 98 2.20 0.06 17.49
CA SER A 98 2.93 -0.67 16.44
C SER A 98 4.31 -0.07 16.19
N LEU A 99 4.38 1.25 16.01
CA LEU A 99 5.63 1.99 15.84
C LEU A 99 6.61 1.74 17.00
N VAL A 100 6.15 1.86 18.24
CA VAL A 100 6.99 1.63 19.42
C VAL A 100 7.48 0.18 19.48
N ILE A 101 6.60 -0.79 19.24
CA ILE A 101 6.97 -2.21 19.26
C ILE A 101 8.03 -2.51 18.21
N ILE A 102 7.83 -2.07 16.96
CA ILE A 102 8.77 -2.28 15.86
C ILE A 102 10.10 -1.58 16.16
N ALA A 103 10.08 -0.32 16.60
CA ALA A 103 11.30 0.44 16.90
C ALA A 103 12.11 -0.21 18.03
N VAL A 104 11.45 -0.65 19.10
CA VAL A 104 12.13 -1.35 20.20
C VAL A 104 12.70 -2.68 19.73
N ALA A 105 11.96 -3.44 18.90
CA ALA A 105 12.46 -4.69 18.35
C ALA A 105 13.71 -4.48 17.47
N LEU A 106 13.68 -3.49 16.58
CA LEU A 106 14.82 -3.14 15.73
C LEU A 106 16.03 -2.65 16.54
N HIS A 107 15.81 -1.82 17.56
CA HIS A 107 16.87 -1.35 18.44
C HIS A 107 17.48 -2.51 19.26
N ALA A 108 16.65 -3.40 19.79
CA ALA A 108 17.09 -4.47 20.67
C ALA A 108 17.73 -5.66 19.94
N LEU A 109 17.21 -6.03 18.76
CA LEU A 109 17.66 -7.20 18.00
C LEU A 109 18.79 -6.86 17.03
N ASP A 110 18.63 -5.78 16.28
CA ASP A 110 19.56 -5.39 15.20
C ASP A 110 20.54 -4.29 15.63
N GLN A 111 20.45 -3.83 16.88
CA GLN A 111 21.32 -2.78 17.47
C GLN A 111 21.34 -1.47 16.68
N LEU A 112 20.27 -1.19 15.94
CA LEU A 112 20.11 0.09 15.23
C LEU A 112 20.02 1.23 16.24
N ASP A 113 20.56 2.41 15.93
CA ASP A 113 20.33 3.57 16.78
C ASP A 113 18.84 3.96 16.80
N TRP A 114 18.42 4.68 17.85
CA TRP A 114 17.01 5.03 18.04
C TRP A 114 16.42 5.83 16.87
N ALA A 115 17.20 6.70 16.23
CA ALA A 115 16.68 7.49 15.12
C ALA A 115 16.39 6.60 13.90
N THR A 116 17.31 5.70 13.56
CA THR A 116 17.12 4.75 12.46
C THR A 116 16.00 3.75 12.77
N ALA A 117 15.93 3.23 13.99
CA ALA A 117 14.91 2.28 14.40
C ALA A 117 13.50 2.90 14.37
N LEU A 118 13.35 4.13 14.88
CA LEU A 118 12.08 4.87 14.83
C LEU A 118 11.70 5.25 13.40
N LEU A 119 12.67 5.61 12.56
CA LEU A 119 12.43 5.92 11.15
C LEU A 119 11.90 4.69 10.39
N LEU A 120 12.56 3.54 10.54
CA LEU A 120 12.10 2.29 9.92
C LEU A 120 10.74 1.86 10.47
N ALA A 121 10.53 1.97 11.77
CA ALA A 121 9.24 1.69 12.37
C ALA A 121 8.13 2.59 11.82
N ALA A 122 8.40 3.89 11.63
CA ALA A 122 7.44 4.82 11.03
C ALA A 122 7.10 4.47 9.57
N ILE A 123 8.07 3.94 8.81
CA ILE A 123 7.85 3.48 7.43
C ILE A 123 7.04 2.17 7.39
N LEU A 124 7.27 1.27 8.35
CA LEU A 124 6.67 -0.07 8.38
C LEU A 124 5.32 -0.14 9.11
N SER A 125 5.00 0.87 9.92
CA SER A 125 3.80 0.86 10.77
C SER A 125 2.49 1.13 10.01
N PRO A 126 2.46 1.98 8.95
CA PRO A 126 1.26 2.13 8.13
C PRO A 126 0.86 0.83 7.42
N THR A 127 -0.43 0.53 7.37
CA THR A 127 -0.97 -0.72 6.82
C THR A 127 -1.81 -0.48 5.57
N ASP A 128 -1.46 -1.16 4.47
CA ASP A 128 -2.25 -1.16 3.23
C ASP A 128 -3.28 -2.33 3.24
N PRO A 129 -4.59 -2.04 3.15
CA PRO A 129 -5.65 -3.01 3.30
C PRO A 129 -5.96 -3.72 1.98
N VAL A 130 -5.40 -3.30 0.84
CA VAL A 130 -5.80 -3.75 -0.51
C VAL A 130 -5.72 -5.28 -0.64
N ALA A 131 -4.65 -5.89 -0.12
CA ALA A 131 -4.50 -7.34 -0.15
C ALA A 131 -5.56 -8.06 0.70
N VAL A 132 -5.83 -7.55 1.91
CA VAL A 132 -6.79 -8.11 2.86
C VAL A 132 -8.22 -7.94 2.35
N LEU A 133 -8.57 -6.77 1.83
CA LEU A 133 -9.86 -6.49 1.22
C LEU A 133 -10.11 -7.37 -0.01
N GLY A 134 -9.09 -7.64 -0.80
CA GLY A 134 -9.15 -8.61 -1.89
C GLY A 134 -9.54 -10.01 -1.41
N LEU A 135 -8.96 -10.47 -0.30
CA LEU A 135 -9.30 -11.76 0.31
C LEU A 135 -10.71 -11.75 0.94
N PHE A 136 -11.09 -10.67 1.62
CA PHE A 136 -12.40 -10.52 2.25
C PHE A 136 -13.55 -10.63 1.24
N ARG A 137 -13.35 -10.09 0.02
CA ARG A 137 -14.29 -10.25 -1.09
C ARG A 137 -14.45 -11.71 -1.52
N GLN A 138 -13.36 -12.48 -1.57
CA GLN A 138 -13.43 -13.92 -1.90
C GLN A 138 -14.13 -14.73 -0.80
N LEU A 139 -13.88 -14.36 0.47
CA LEU A 139 -14.45 -15.02 1.64
C LEU A 139 -15.85 -14.52 2.03
N HIS A 140 -16.42 -13.57 1.29
CA HIS A 140 -17.74 -12.98 1.55
C HIS A 140 -17.87 -12.39 2.97
N VAL A 141 -16.83 -11.71 3.45
CA VAL A 141 -16.81 -11.05 4.76
C VAL A 141 -17.80 -9.89 4.79
N ASN A 142 -18.41 -9.63 5.96
CA ASN A 142 -19.35 -8.52 6.18
C ASN A 142 -18.70 -7.16 5.83
N GLU A 143 -19.47 -6.30 5.17
CA GLU A 143 -19.10 -4.92 4.83
C GLU A 143 -18.63 -4.08 6.02
N GLN A 144 -19.11 -4.35 7.24
CA GLN A 144 -18.65 -3.63 8.44
C GLN A 144 -17.16 -3.84 8.71
N LEU A 145 -16.67 -5.09 8.62
CA LEU A 145 -15.25 -5.39 8.85
C LEU A 145 -14.39 -4.78 7.74
N SER A 146 -14.84 -4.89 6.49
CA SER A 146 -14.17 -4.24 5.36
C SER A 146 -14.08 -2.73 5.55
N SER A 147 -15.16 -2.07 5.99
CA SER A 147 -15.17 -0.63 6.24
C SER A 147 -14.29 -0.20 7.42
N ILE A 148 -14.13 -1.04 8.45
CA ILE A 148 -13.21 -0.74 9.55
C ILE A 148 -11.76 -0.77 9.06
N VAL A 149 -11.40 -1.80 8.28
CA VAL A 149 -10.04 -1.98 7.75
C VAL A 149 -9.71 -0.93 6.69
N GLU A 150 -10.65 -0.60 5.80
CA GLU A 150 -10.51 0.50 4.84
C GLU A 150 -10.40 1.85 5.56
N GLY A 151 -11.21 2.07 6.59
CA GLY A 151 -11.14 3.28 7.41
C GLY A 151 -9.80 3.41 8.14
N GLU A 152 -9.31 2.35 8.78
CA GLU A 152 -8.03 2.35 9.48
C GLU A 152 -6.88 2.80 8.58
N SER A 153 -6.75 2.18 7.40
CA SER A 153 -5.75 2.56 6.39
C SER A 153 -5.92 3.99 5.90
N LEU A 154 -7.14 4.46 5.63
CA LEU A 154 -7.34 5.85 5.16
C LEU A 154 -6.84 6.90 6.15
N PHE A 155 -6.96 6.64 7.45
CA PHE A 155 -6.45 7.54 8.50
C PHE A 155 -4.97 7.32 8.81
N ASN A 156 -4.40 6.20 8.38
CA ASN A 156 -3.00 5.81 8.62
C ASN A 156 -2.09 6.21 7.44
N ASP A 157 -2.60 6.11 6.21
CA ASP A 157 -1.89 6.42 4.96
C ASP A 157 -1.89 7.92 4.61
N GLY A 158 -2.87 8.68 5.09
CA GLY A 158 -3.07 10.11 4.81
C GLY A 158 -2.63 11.03 5.93
#